data_AF-A0A9D5XV82-F1
#
_entry.id   AF-A0A9D5XV82-F1
#
_cell.length_a   1.000
_cell.length_b   1.000
_cell.length_c   1.000
_cell.angle_alpha   90.00
_cell.angle_beta   90.00
_cell.angle_gamma   90.00
#
_symmetry.space_group_name_H-M   'P 1'
#
loop_
_entity.id
_entity.type
_entity.pdbx_description
1 polymer ?
#
loop_
_entity_poly.entity_id
_entity_poly.type
_entity_poly.pdbx_seq_one_letter_code
_entity_poly.pdbx_strand_id
1 'polypeptide(L)'
;MHKRYLPITVATALLLLIALGGYLIPASSEEVPLRVLLDNKGGKVILNHVAHSDTMDGQCGDCHHTTGNDPNPPACTNCHAAKFDAAFAAEHQTTLDDSLCRSCHHPAASIDRFNHDEHADDLTGGDCQSCHHDASIEPEPQACSNCHTDGSASASSLRDAAHARCSDCHSDMYDEGLAGCSNCHVRKKETAAESETRACSDCHATPVDQMLPTTMNAFHGQCMGCHEEKGAGPSGDDACYQCHMK
;
A
#
# COMPACT_ATOMS: atom_id res chain seq x y z
N MET A 1 -29.51 -55.00 17.35
CA MET A 1 -28.26 -54.40 17.87
C MET A 1 -28.25 -54.49 19.39
N HIS A 2 -27.18 -54.98 20.01
CA HIS A 2 -27.14 -55.21 21.46
C HIS A 2 -27.18 -53.85 22.18
N LYS A 3 -28.15 -53.66 23.10
CA LYS A 3 -28.36 -52.42 23.88
C LYS A 3 -27.10 -51.92 24.62
N ARG A 4 -26.08 -52.77 24.73
CA ARG A 4 -24.77 -52.48 25.33
C ARG A 4 -23.89 -51.55 24.48
N TYR A 5 -24.06 -51.53 23.16
CA TYR A 5 -23.24 -50.70 22.26
C TYR A 5 -23.88 -49.33 21.95
N LEU A 6 -25.16 -49.16 22.28
CA LEU A 6 -25.88 -47.89 22.10
C LEU A 6 -25.19 -46.68 22.75
N PRO A 7 -24.72 -46.74 24.01
CA PRO A 7 -24.01 -45.61 24.61
C PRO A 7 -22.68 -45.30 23.91
N ILE A 8 -21.98 -46.33 23.43
CA ILE A 8 -20.71 -46.17 22.71
C ILE A 8 -20.96 -45.49 21.36
N THR A 9 -21.95 -45.93 20.59
CA THR A 9 -22.28 -45.31 19.30
C THR A 9 -22.73 -43.86 19.44
N VAL A 10 -23.49 -43.53 20.50
CA VAL A 10 -23.91 -42.15 20.78
C VAL A 10 -22.72 -41.28 21.15
N ALA A 11 -21.83 -41.75 22.02
CA ALA A 11 -20.63 -41.03 22.40
C ALA A 11 -19.69 -40.81 21.20
N THR A 12 -19.52 -41.82 20.35
CA THR A 12 -18.65 -41.72 19.17
C THR A 12 -19.23 -40.74 18.14
N ALA A 13 -20.55 -40.76 17.92
CA ALA A 13 -21.22 -39.82 17.02
C ALA A 13 -21.13 -38.37 17.53
N LEU A 14 -21.28 -38.15 18.84
CA LEU A 14 -21.10 -36.84 19.46
C LEU A 14 -19.67 -36.31 19.30
N LEU A 15 -18.66 -37.15 19.54
CA LEU A 15 -17.26 -36.76 19.34
C LEU A 15 -16.97 -36.44 17.87
N LEU A 16 -17.55 -37.20 16.94
CA LEU A 16 -17.39 -36.95 15.51
C LEU A 16 -18.04 -35.63 15.08
N LEU A 17 -19.21 -35.30 15.65
CA LEU A 17 -19.88 -34.00 15.41
C LEU A 17 -19.08 -32.83 15.99
N ILE A 18 -18.47 -32.98 17.17
CA ILE A 18 -17.61 -31.95 17.77
C ILE A 18 -16.34 -31.74 16.92
N ALA A 19 -15.72 -32.83 16.46
CA ALA A 19 -14.55 -32.75 15.59
C ALA A 19 -14.89 -32.10 14.24
N LEU A 20 -16.05 -32.44 13.66
CA LEU A 20 -16.51 -31.83 12.41
C LEU A 20 -16.82 -30.35 12.61
N GLY A 21 -17.45 -29.98 13.73
CA GLY A 21 -17.69 -28.58 14.10
C GLY A 21 -16.38 -27.79 14.25
N GLY A 22 -15.40 -28.35 14.97
CA GLY A 22 -14.09 -27.72 15.12
C GLY A 22 -13.27 -27.61 13.83
N TYR A 23 -13.48 -28.52 12.87
CA TYR A 23 -12.83 -28.46 11.57
C TYR A 23 -13.49 -27.46 10.61
N LEU A 24 -14.82 -27.28 10.72
CA LEU A 24 -15.60 -26.38 9.86
C LEU A 24 -15.67 -24.94 10.37
N ILE A 25 -15.36 -24.71 11.65
CA ILE A 25 -15.26 -23.36 12.21
C ILE A 25 -13.82 -22.86 11.96
N PRO A 26 -13.61 -21.88 11.05
CA PRO A 26 -12.28 -21.31 10.87
C PRO A 26 -11.82 -20.68 12.18
N ALA A 27 -10.54 -20.89 12.51
CA ALA A 27 -9.94 -20.23 13.67
C ALA A 27 -10.08 -18.71 13.46
N SER A 28 -10.64 -18.01 14.46
CA SER A 28 -10.69 -16.56 14.46
C SER A 28 -9.28 -16.05 14.29
N SER A 29 -9.00 -15.30 13.20
CA SER A 29 -7.72 -14.60 13.10
C SER A 29 -7.70 -13.54 14.19
N GLU A 30 -6.73 -13.64 15.09
CA GLU A 30 -6.47 -12.60 16.09
C GLU A 30 -6.24 -11.28 15.35
N GLU A 31 -6.90 -10.19 15.79
CA GLU A 31 -6.94 -8.91 15.06
C GLU A 31 -5.54 -8.30 14.84
N VAL A 32 -4.56 -8.70 15.64
CA VAL A 32 -3.15 -8.33 15.50
C VAL A 32 -2.28 -9.60 15.50
N PRO A 33 -1.44 -9.83 14.49
CA PRO A 33 -0.57 -10.99 14.46
C PRO A 33 0.47 -10.91 15.58
N LEU A 34 0.70 -12.02 16.31
CA LEU A 34 1.72 -12.05 17.38
C LEU A 34 3.14 -11.81 16.85
N ARG A 35 3.48 -12.39 15.71
CA ARG A 35 4.80 -12.26 15.08
C ARG A 35 4.68 -12.24 13.57
N VAL A 36 5.43 -11.35 12.93
CA VAL A 36 5.50 -11.22 11.47
C VAL A 36 6.93 -11.51 11.02
N LEU A 37 7.08 -12.38 10.02
CA LEU A 37 8.36 -12.64 9.39
C LEU A 37 8.55 -11.65 8.24
N LEU A 38 9.54 -10.77 8.37
CA LEU A 38 9.92 -9.82 7.34
C LEU A 38 11.14 -10.36 6.60
N ASP A 39 10.97 -10.61 5.30
CA ASP A 39 12.06 -11.00 4.42
C ASP A 39 12.66 -9.74 3.79
N ASN A 40 13.90 -9.41 4.14
CA ASN A 40 14.60 -8.27 3.57
C ASN A 40 15.99 -8.69 3.07
N LYS A 41 16.66 -7.82 2.32
CA LYS A 41 17.99 -8.11 1.76
C LYS A 41 19.06 -8.40 2.83
N GLY A 42 18.87 -7.95 4.07
CA GLY A 42 19.72 -8.25 5.22
C GLY A 42 19.39 -9.57 5.93
N GLY A 43 18.39 -10.32 5.44
CA GLY A 43 17.95 -11.58 6.01
C GLY A 43 16.55 -11.52 6.62
N LYS A 44 16.10 -12.68 7.11
CA LYS A 44 14.79 -12.84 7.74
C LYS A 44 14.78 -12.24 9.14
N VAL A 45 13.90 -11.26 9.38
CA VAL A 45 13.70 -10.63 10.68
C VAL A 45 12.32 -11.02 11.22
N ILE A 46 12.25 -11.46 12.48
CA ILE A 46 10.97 -11.71 13.15
C ILE A 46 10.60 -10.46 13.93
N LEU A 47 9.56 -9.76 13.47
CA LEU A 47 8.95 -8.65 14.19
C LEU A 47 7.95 -9.21 15.22
N ASN A 48 8.14 -8.90 16.50
CA ASN A 48 7.13 -9.15 17.53
C ASN A 48 6.12 -7.99 17.50
N HIS A 49 5.08 -8.16 16.68
CA HIS A 49 4.20 -7.08 16.28
C HIS A 49 3.30 -6.61 17.43
N VAL A 50 2.82 -7.51 18.29
CA VAL A 50 2.03 -7.14 19.49
C VAL A 50 2.86 -6.31 20.47
N ALA A 51 4.11 -6.70 20.72
CA ALA A 51 4.97 -5.90 21.60
C ALA A 51 5.24 -4.50 21.02
N HIS A 52 5.38 -4.39 19.69
CA HIS A 52 5.59 -3.08 19.05
C HIS A 52 4.32 -2.22 19.10
N SER A 53 3.14 -2.78 18.81
CA SER A 53 1.87 -2.03 18.89
C SER A 53 1.59 -1.52 20.29
N ASP A 54 1.89 -2.34 21.31
CA ASP A 54 1.69 -1.99 22.72
C ASP A 54 2.62 -0.84 23.13
N THR A 55 3.87 -0.83 22.67
CA THR A 55 4.82 0.25 22.99
C THR A 55 4.54 1.57 22.27
N MET A 56 3.75 1.54 21.21
CA MET A 56 3.40 2.70 20.39
C MET A 56 1.99 3.21 20.69
N ASP A 57 1.36 2.76 21.77
CA ASP A 57 0.00 3.11 22.17
C ASP A 57 -1.04 2.93 21.02
N GLY A 58 -0.83 1.92 20.16
CA GLY A 58 -1.75 1.64 19.06
C GLY A 58 -1.70 2.64 17.89
N GLN A 59 -0.64 3.42 17.74
CA GLN A 59 -0.42 4.32 16.60
C GLN A 59 -0.05 3.54 15.32
N CYS A 60 -1.04 2.84 14.74
CA CYS A 60 -0.85 1.98 13.58
C CYS A 60 -0.29 2.74 12.36
N GLY A 61 -0.73 3.99 12.17
CA GLY A 61 -0.38 4.83 11.01
C GLY A 61 1.10 5.21 10.93
N ASP A 62 1.84 5.15 12.03
CA ASP A 62 3.28 5.46 12.04
C ASP A 62 4.10 4.43 11.26
N CYS A 63 3.64 3.18 11.25
CA CYS A 63 4.23 2.09 10.46
C CYS A 63 3.42 1.84 9.18
N HIS A 64 2.09 1.81 9.28
CA HIS A 64 1.18 1.63 8.14
C HIS A 64 0.86 2.96 7.47
N HIS A 65 1.91 3.61 6.99
CA HIS A 65 1.94 4.99 6.50
C HIS A 65 1.06 5.29 5.27
N THR A 66 0.42 4.27 4.68
CA THR A 66 -0.49 4.44 3.53
C THR A 66 -1.96 4.23 3.88
N THR A 67 -2.25 3.69 5.07
CA THR A 67 -3.61 3.31 5.49
C THR A 67 -4.05 3.99 6.78
N GLY A 68 -3.19 4.78 7.42
CA GLY A 68 -3.53 5.53 8.62
C GLY A 68 -4.00 4.60 9.75
N ASN A 69 -5.22 4.83 10.25
CA ASN A 69 -5.81 4.04 11.35
C ASN A 69 -6.71 2.89 10.86
N ASP A 70 -6.48 2.39 9.64
CA ASP A 70 -7.16 1.17 9.18
C ASP A 70 -6.92 0.03 10.17
N PRO A 71 -7.98 -0.64 10.67
CA PRO A 71 -7.85 -1.75 11.59
C PRO A 71 -7.24 -3.01 10.96
N ASN A 72 -7.19 -3.10 9.63
CA ASN A 72 -6.58 -4.22 8.91
C ASN A 72 -5.63 -3.73 7.81
N PRO A 73 -4.49 -3.15 8.18
CA PRO A 73 -3.57 -2.57 7.22
C PRO A 73 -2.78 -3.65 6.46
N PRO A 74 -2.37 -3.39 5.21
CA PRO A 74 -1.68 -4.38 4.38
C PRO A 74 -0.27 -4.66 4.92
N ALA A 75 0.23 -5.87 4.61
CA ALA A 75 1.63 -6.21 4.83
C ALA A 75 2.56 -5.33 3.99
N CYS A 76 3.74 -5.02 4.52
CA CYS A 76 4.74 -4.18 3.83
C CYS A 76 5.04 -4.70 2.42
N THR A 77 5.14 -6.02 2.26
CA THR A 77 5.49 -6.70 1.00
C THR A 77 4.43 -6.57 -0.10
N ASN A 78 3.21 -6.16 0.24
CA ASN A 78 2.17 -5.90 -0.76
C ASN A 78 2.52 -4.67 -1.60
N CYS A 79 3.21 -3.69 -1.02
CA CYS A 79 3.68 -2.51 -1.75
C CYS A 79 5.20 -2.55 -1.98
N HIS A 80 6.00 -3.01 -1.02
CA HIS A 80 7.46 -3.06 -1.08
C HIS A 80 7.95 -4.42 -1.60
N ALA A 81 7.81 -4.62 -2.92
CA ALA A 81 8.38 -5.79 -3.58
C ALA A 81 9.92 -5.75 -3.61
N ALA A 82 10.55 -6.92 -3.69
CA ALA A 82 12.00 -7.01 -3.86
C ALA A 82 12.48 -6.34 -5.17
N LYS A 83 11.63 -6.36 -6.22
CA LYS A 83 11.81 -5.70 -7.52
C LYS A 83 10.45 -5.32 -8.12
N PHE A 84 10.38 -4.14 -8.75
CA PHE A 84 9.25 -3.69 -9.55
C PHE A 84 9.55 -3.93 -11.04
N ASP A 85 9.73 -5.18 -11.42
CA ASP A 85 10.07 -5.57 -12.78
C ASP A 85 8.82 -5.97 -13.59
N ALA A 86 9.02 -6.41 -14.83
CA ALA A 86 7.92 -6.82 -15.71
C ALA A 86 7.10 -7.99 -15.14
N ALA A 87 7.70 -8.85 -14.30
CA ALA A 87 6.99 -9.95 -13.66
C ALA A 87 6.07 -9.42 -12.55
N PHE A 88 6.57 -8.50 -11.71
CA PHE A 88 5.73 -7.79 -10.74
C PHE A 88 4.58 -7.06 -11.45
N ALA A 89 4.87 -6.33 -12.53
CA ALA A 89 3.85 -5.60 -13.29
C ALA A 89 2.72 -6.48 -13.86
N ALA A 90 3.05 -7.73 -14.22
CA ALA A 90 2.08 -8.70 -14.72
C ALA A 90 1.24 -9.35 -13.61
N GLU A 91 1.84 -9.63 -12.44
CA GLU A 91 1.21 -10.46 -11.40
C GLU A 91 0.56 -9.65 -10.27
N HIS A 92 1.00 -8.41 -10.00
CA HIS A 92 0.46 -7.63 -8.88
C HIS A 92 -1.03 -7.30 -9.05
N GLN A 93 -1.53 -7.28 -10.29
CA GLN A 93 -2.95 -7.03 -10.59
C GLN A 93 -3.88 -8.16 -10.11
N THR A 94 -3.36 -9.37 -9.95
CA THR A 94 -4.12 -10.55 -9.51
C THR A 94 -3.85 -10.92 -8.06
N THR A 95 -2.79 -10.35 -7.46
CA THR A 95 -2.31 -10.72 -6.12
C THR A 95 -2.46 -9.62 -5.08
N LEU A 96 -2.60 -8.36 -5.51
CA LEU A 96 -2.88 -7.24 -4.62
C LEU A 96 -4.37 -6.99 -4.51
N ASP A 97 -4.78 -6.56 -3.32
CA ASP A 97 -6.14 -6.13 -3.06
C ASP A 97 -6.48 -4.85 -3.85
N ASP A 98 -7.67 -4.82 -4.44
CA ASP A 98 -8.15 -3.69 -5.28
C ASP A 98 -8.12 -2.35 -4.53
N SER A 99 -8.28 -2.37 -3.21
CA SER A 99 -8.20 -1.16 -2.38
C SER A 99 -6.81 -0.51 -2.43
N LEU A 100 -5.75 -1.28 -2.71
CA LEU A 100 -4.36 -0.80 -2.73
C LEU A 100 -3.95 -0.20 -4.07
N CYS A 101 -4.71 -0.41 -5.15
CA CYS A 101 -4.36 0.08 -6.48
C CYS A 101 -4.14 1.60 -6.49
N ARG A 102 -4.93 2.34 -5.69
CA ARG A 102 -4.82 3.79 -5.57
C ARG A 102 -3.54 4.21 -4.84
N SER A 103 -3.05 3.44 -3.87
CA SER A 103 -1.85 3.82 -3.11
C SER A 103 -0.60 3.93 -3.98
N CYS A 104 -0.50 3.12 -5.04
CA CYS A 104 0.62 3.17 -5.98
C CYS A 104 0.33 3.96 -7.25
N HIS A 105 -0.92 4.00 -7.72
CA HIS A 105 -1.26 4.59 -9.02
C HIS A 105 -2.08 5.89 -8.96
N HIS A 106 -2.48 6.37 -7.79
CA HIS A 106 -3.04 7.70 -7.60
C HIS A 106 -2.01 8.85 -7.76
N PRO A 107 -0.71 8.70 -7.41
CA PRO A 107 0.27 9.79 -7.54
C PRO A 107 0.45 10.33 -8.97
N ALA A 108 0.13 9.53 -9.99
CA ALA A 108 0.29 9.87 -11.41
C ALA A 108 -1.06 9.97 -12.16
N ALA A 109 -2.19 10.00 -11.44
CA ALA A 109 -3.51 10.09 -12.03
C ALA A 109 -3.93 11.56 -12.22
N SER A 110 -4.05 12.01 -13.47
CA SER A 110 -4.58 13.34 -13.81
C SER A 110 -6.02 13.22 -14.30
N ILE A 111 -6.82 14.28 -14.19
CA ILE A 111 -8.20 14.31 -14.73
C ILE A 111 -8.14 14.97 -16.11
N ASP A 112 -7.48 14.32 -17.07
CA ASP A 112 -7.30 14.90 -18.42
C ASP A 112 -8.63 15.07 -19.18
N ARG A 113 -9.69 14.38 -18.75
CA ARG A 113 -11.03 14.50 -19.34
C ARG A 113 -11.84 15.68 -18.78
N PHE A 114 -11.34 16.39 -17.78
CA PHE A 114 -11.99 17.57 -17.25
C PHE A 114 -11.41 18.83 -17.90
N ASN A 115 -12.29 19.62 -18.50
CA ASN A 115 -11.99 20.94 -19.01
C ASN A 115 -12.71 21.98 -18.14
N HIS A 116 -11.93 22.81 -17.45
CA HIS A 116 -12.46 23.83 -16.55
C HIS A 116 -13.37 24.82 -17.28
N ASP A 117 -12.95 25.32 -18.44
CA ASP A 117 -13.67 26.39 -19.14
C ASP A 117 -15.01 25.89 -19.69
N GLU A 118 -15.06 24.66 -20.21
CA GLU A 118 -16.32 24.05 -20.66
C GLU A 118 -17.30 23.82 -19.49
N HIS A 119 -16.80 23.38 -18.32
CA HIS A 119 -17.68 23.20 -17.16
C HIS A 119 -18.15 24.54 -16.59
N ALA A 120 -17.25 25.52 -16.51
CA ALA A 120 -17.57 26.85 -16.00
C ALA A 120 -18.54 27.58 -16.93
N ASP A 121 -18.25 27.64 -18.22
CA ASP A 121 -18.99 28.49 -19.15
C ASP A 121 -20.23 27.80 -19.73
N ASP A 122 -20.11 26.52 -20.15
CA ASP A 122 -21.17 25.84 -20.88
C ASP A 122 -22.14 25.09 -19.96
N LEU A 123 -21.66 24.55 -18.83
CA LEU A 123 -22.49 23.74 -17.92
C LEU A 123 -23.12 24.59 -16.80
N THR A 124 -22.34 25.45 -16.14
CA THR A 124 -22.84 26.25 -14.99
C THR A 124 -23.19 27.69 -15.38
N GLY A 125 -22.92 28.11 -16.62
CA GLY A 125 -23.23 29.45 -17.11
C GLY A 125 -22.40 30.55 -16.43
N GLY A 126 -21.17 30.21 -16.03
CA GLY A 126 -20.23 31.08 -15.32
C GLY A 126 -20.42 31.10 -13.81
N ASP A 127 -21.28 30.24 -13.24
CA ASP A 127 -21.42 30.13 -11.79
C ASP A 127 -20.26 29.32 -11.19
N CYS A 128 -19.25 30.04 -10.70
CA CYS A 128 -18.08 29.44 -10.06
C CYS A 128 -18.46 28.65 -8.80
N GLN A 129 -19.53 29.05 -8.11
CA GLN A 129 -19.97 28.49 -6.82
C GLN A 129 -20.65 27.13 -6.97
N SER A 130 -20.95 26.73 -8.20
CA SER A 130 -21.36 25.37 -8.53
C SER A 130 -20.24 24.34 -8.27
N CYS A 131 -18.98 24.77 -8.21
CA CYS A 131 -17.84 23.89 -7.90
C CYS A 131 -16.96 24.40 -6.75
N HIS A 132 -16.85 25.72 -6.59
CA HIS A 132 -16.06 26.40 -5.56
C HIS A 132 -16.91 26.76 -4.34
N HIS A 133 -16.24 27.06 -3.24
CA HIS A 133 -16.87 27.61 -2.05
C HIS A 133 -17.08 29.11 -2.15
N ASP A 134 -17.95 29.63 -1.29
CA ASP A 134 -18.21 31.07 -1.23
C ASP A 134 -17.07 31.82 -0.54
N ALA A 135 -17.13 33.15 -0.63
CA ALA A 135 -16.09 34.05 -0.14
C ALA A 135 -15.82 33.96 1.38
N SER A 136 -16.68 33.29 2.15
CA SER A 136 -16.44 33.01 3.57
C SER A 136 -15.41 31.91 3.82
N ILE A 137 -15.16 31.05 2.82
CA ILE A 137 -14.18 29.95 2.87
C ILE A 137 -12.99 30.27 1.96
N GLU A 138 -13.24 30.65 0.70
CA GLU A 138 -12.21 31.07 -0.25
C GLU A 138 -12.57 32.45 -0.86
N PRO A 139 -11.84 33.53 -0.50
CA PRO A 139 -12.15 34.88 -0.99
C PRO A 139 -12.15 35.00 -2.53
N GLU A 140 -11.31 34.19 -3.18
CA GLU A 140 -11.27 34.01 -4.63
C GLU A 140 -11.11 32.50 -4.93
N PRO A 141 -11.77 31.98 -5.98
CA PRO A 141 -11.62 30.59 -6.41
C PRO A 141 -10.15 30.20 -6.59
N GLN A 142 -9.71 29.17 -5.88
CA GLN A 142 -8.34 28.68 -5.95
C GLN A 142 -8.28 27.15 -6.03
N ALA A 143 -7.09 26.62 -6.29
CA ALA A 143 -6.88 25.18 -6.34
C ALA A 143 -7.22 24.53 -4.99
N CYS A 144 -8.05 23.49 -5.02
CA CYS A 144 -8.51 22.79 -3.82
C CYS A 144 -7.33 22.30 -2.95
N SER A 145 -6.21 21.93 -3.58
CA SER A 145 -4.98 21.46 -2.93
C SER A 145 -4.31 22.49 -2.02
N ASN A 146 -4.65 23.78 -2.15
CA ASN A 146 -4.12 24.83 -1.27
C ASN A 146 -4.67 24.70 0.16
N CYS A 147 -5.80 24.02 0.34
CA CYS A 147 -6.46 23.83 1.64
C CYS A 147 -6.83 22.37 1.95
N HIS A 148 -7.22 21.59 0.94
CA HIS A 148 -7.54 20.17 1.05
C HIS A 148 -6.27 19.33 0.80
N THR A 149 -5.48 19.11 1.85
CA THR A 149 -4.27 18.27 1.78
C THR A 149 -4.56 16.86 2.31
N ASP A 150 -4.08 16.54 3.51
CA ASP A 150 -4.05 15.18 4.07
C ASP A 150 -5.31 14.85 4.89
N GLY A 151 -6.33 15.71 4.84
CA GLY A 151 -7.57 15.54 5.61
C GLY A 151 -7.41 15.92 7.09
N SER A 152 -7.19 17.21 7.36
CA SER A 152 -7.12 17.72 8.74
C SER A 152 -8.52 17.93 9.34
N ALA A 153 -8.60 18.19 10.65
CA ALA A 153 -9.87 18.38 11.36
C ALA A 153 -10.79 19.50 10.78
N SER A 154 -10.26 20.39 9.94
CA SER A 154 -11.00 21.50 9.35
C SER A 154 -11.33 21.35 7.85
N ALA A 155 -10.72 20.39 7.15
CA ALA A 155 -10.96 20.18 5.72
C ALA A 155 -10.68 18.73 5.33
N SER A 156 -11.59 18.13 4.55
CA SER A 156 -11.41 16.79 3.98
C SER A 156 -10.18 16.72 3.06
N SER A 157 -9.73 15.51 2.74
CA SER A 157 -8.61 15.32 1.81
C SER A 157 -8.96 15.86 0.41
N LEU A 158 -7.94 16.21 -0.40
CA LEU A 158 -8.15 16.65 -1.79
C LEU A 158 -9.06 15.71 -2.56
N ARG A 159 -8.79 14.42 -2.41
CA ARG A 159 -9.52 13.33 -3.05
C ARG A 159 -11.00 13.38 -2.66
N ASP A 160 -11.29 13.47 -1.37
CA ASP A 160 -12.66 13.38 -0.88
C ASP A 160 -13.45 14.64 -1.24
N ALA A 161 -12.83 15.81 -1.14
CA ALA A 161 -13.42 17.07 -1.58
C ALA A 161 -13.76 17.06 -3.08
N ALA A 162 -12.80 16.66 -3.92
CA ALA A 162 -12.98 16.61 -5.37
C ALA A 162 -14.04 15.57 -5.78
N HIS A 163 -13.97 14.34 -5.24
CA HIS A 163 -14.94 13.31 -5.57
C HIS A 163 -16.36 13.66 -5.10
N ALA A 164 -16.52 14.29 -3.93
CA ALA A 164 -17.83 14.77 -3.49
C ALA A 164 -18.41 15.76 -4.50
N ARG A 165 -17.64 16.78 -4.89
CA ARG A 165 -18.08 17.81 -5.85
C ARG A 165 -18.40 17.23 -7.23
N CYS A 166 -17.57 16.33 -7.75
CA CYS A 166 -17.85 15.68 -9.04
C CYS A 166 -19.10 14.77 -8.95
N SER A 167 -19.27 14.05 -7.83
CA SER A 167 -20.39 13.12 -7.65
C SER A 167 -21.74 13.82 -7.48
N ASP A 168 -21.75 15.07 -7.01
CA ASP A 168 -22.99 15.85 -6.85
C ASP A 168 -23.71 16.03 -8.20
N CYS A 169 -22.96 16.15 -9.31
CA CYS A 169 -23.52 16.24 -10.66
C CYS A 169 -23.48 14.91 -11.43
N HIS A 170 -22.40 14.15 -11.33
CA HIS A 170 -22.22 12.86 -12.04
C HIS A 170 -22.80 11.66 -11.26
N SER A 171 -23.81 11.88 -10.43
CA SER A 171 -24.43 10.83 -9.61
C SER A 171 -24.89 9.62 -10.43
N ASP A 172 -25.33 9.84 -11.67
CA ASP A 172 -25.67 8.81 -12.66
C ASP A 172 -24.49 7.86 -12.95
N MET A 173 -23.29 8.39 -13.12
CA MET A 173 -22.08 7.59 -13.33
C MET A 173 -21.76 6.71 -12.11
N TYR A 174 -22.00 7.21 -10.90
CA TYR A 174 -21.78 6.48 -9.66
C TYR A 174 -22.90 5.45 -9.40
N ASP A 175 -24.15 5.79 -9.73
CA ASP A 175 -25.34 4.93 -9.59
C ASP A 175 -25.35 3.77 -10.61
N GLU A 176 -24.84 4.00 -11.83
CA GLU A 176 -24.59 2.96 -12.84
C GLU A 176 -23.45 2.02 -12.45
N GLY A 177 -22.75 2.31 -11.35
CA GLY A 177 -21.65 1.50 -10.86
C GLY A 177 -20.51 1.44 -11.87
N LEU A 178 -20.23 2.54 -12.58
CA LEU A 178 -19.06 2.66 -13.46
C LEU A 178 -17.78 2.45 -12.64
N ALA A 179 -17.42 1.18 -12.49
CA ALA A 179 -16.28 0.74 -11.75
C ALA A 179 -15.01 1.18 -12.49
N GLY A 180 -14.18 1.98 -11.81
CA GLY A 180 -12.85 2.32 -12.29
C GLY A 180 -12.58 3.82 -12.30
N CYS A 181 -11.45 4.19 -11.68
CA CYS A 181 -10.93 5.56 -11.66
C CYS A 181 -10.68 6.11 -13.07
N SER A 182 -10.50 5.22 -14.05
CA SER A 182 -10.14 5.53 -15.43
C SER A 182 -11.24 6.18 -16.26
N ASN A 183 -12.45 6.35 -15.73
CA ASN A 183 -13.53 7.08 -16.39
C ASN A 183 -13.32 8.60 -16.28
N CYS A 184 -12.79 9.06 -15.14
CA CYS A 184 -12.47 10.48 -14.91
C CYS A 184 -10.97 10.73 -15.00
N HIS A 185 -10.16 9.85 -14.41
CA HIS A 185 -8.71 9.97 -14.44
C HIS A 185 -8.08 9.29 -15.65
N VAL A 186 -6.99 9.84 -16.14
CA VAL A 186 -6.05 9.20 -17.05
C VAL A 186 -4.79 8.89 -16.26
N ARG A 187 -4.34 7.64 -16.34
CA ARG A 187 -3.01 7.25 -15.86
C ARG A 187 -2.04 7.37 -17.02
N LYS A 188 -1.11 8.30 -16.94
CA LYS A 188 0.03 8.29 -17.85
C LYS A 188 0.85 7.04 -17.53
N LYS A 189 1.10 6.22 -18.54
CA LYS A 189 2.02 5.10 -18.42
C LYS A 189 3.39 5.70 -18.13
N GLU A 190 3.96 5.44 -16.95
CA GLU A 190 5.38 5.72 -16.76
C GLU A 190 6.13 4.93 -17.83
N THR A 191 6.76 5.65 -18.75
CA THR A 191 7.73 5.05 -19.63
C THR A 191 8.92 4.70 -18.75
N ALA A 192 9.42 3.47 -18.83
CA ALA A 192 10.56 2.96 -18.07
C ALA A 192 11.86 3.79 -18.19
N ALA A 193 11.84 4.89 -18.95
CA ALA A 193 12.92 5.85 -19.13
C ALA A 193 13.01 6.93 -18.04
N GLU A 194 11.97 7.13 -17.22
CA GLU A 194 11.92 8.19 -16.19
C GLU A 194 11.88 7.64 -14.76
N SER A 195 12.47 6.46 -14.52
CA SER A 195 12.95 6.17 -13.18
C SER A 195 14.10 7.13 -12.92
N GLU A 196 13.85 8.26 -12.28
CA GLU A 196 14.90 9.04 -11.65
C GLU A 196 15.57 8.12 -10.64
N THR A 197 16.69 7.52 -11.06
CA THR A 197 17.50 6.68 -10.19
C THR A 197 18.02 7.56 -9.08
N ARG A 198 17.37 7.48 -7.92
CA ARG A 198 17.80 8.18 -6.72
C ARG A 198 19.15 7.63 -6.26
N ALA A 199 20.06 8.51 -5.88
CA ALA A 199 21.36 8.07 -5.40
C ALA A 199 21.17 7.30 -4.09
N CYS A 200 21.85 6.16 -3.94
CA CYS A 200 21.74 5.34 -2.72
C CYS A 200 22.12 6.14 -1.46
N SER A 201 23.05 7.09 -1.60
CA SER A 201 23.47 8.00 -0.55
C SER A 201 22.36 8.88 0.00
N ASP A 202 21.29 9.13 -0.76
CA ASP A 202 20.19 9.98 -0.29
C ASP A 202 19.46 9.39 0.92
N CYS A 203 19.58 8.08 1.12
CA CYS A 203 19.03 7.37 2.28
C CYS A 203 20.09 6.59 3.08
N HIS A 204 21.19 6.18 2.46
CA HIS A 204 22.23 5.34 3.08
C HIS A 204 23.48 6.14 3.53
N ALA A 205 23.44 7.47 3.57
CA ALA A 205 24.60 8.30 3.94
C ALA A 205 25.01 8.17 5.42
N THR A 206 24.06 7.98 6.33
CA THR A 206 24.31 8.00 7.78
C THR A 206 23.75 6.73 8.42
N PRO A 207 24.45 6.07 9.36
CA PRO A 207 23.87 4.99 10.13
C PRO A 207 22.74 5.57 10.99
N VAL A 208 21.50 5.30 10.59
CA VAL A 208 20.33 5.54 11.44
C VAL A 208 20.02 4.19 12.09
N ASP A 209 20.44 4.07 13.34
CA ASP A 209 20.09 3.05 14.33
C ASP A 209 19.51 1.74 13.74
N GLN A 210 20.44 0.94 13.20
CA GLN A 210 20.40 -0.52 13.02
C GLN A 210 19.53 -1.15 11.91
N MET A 211 18.76 -0.42 11.09
CA MET A 211 18.01 -1.07 9.99
C MET A 211 18.26 -0.53 8.57
N LEU A 212 19.01 0.56 8.41
CA LEU A 212 19.51 0.97 7.09
C LEU A 212 21.01 0.65 6.97
N PRO A 213 21.42 -0.20 6.01
CA PRO A 213 22.84 -0.39 5.76
C PRO A 213 23.46 0.94 5.32
N THR A 214 24.71 1.19 5.67
CA THR A 214 25.43 2.33 5.11
C THR A 214 25.56 2.17 3.60
N THR A 215 25.84 3.27 2.89
CA THR A 215 26.00 3.25 1.42
C THR A 215 27.02 2.19 1.00
N MET A 216 28.11 2.06 1.76
CA MET A 216 29.10 1.01 1.58
C MET A 216 28.49 -0.40 1.71
N ASN A 217 27.79 -0.67 2.82
CA ASN A 217 27.20 -1.99 3.07
C ASN A 217 26.10 -2.33 2.05
N ALA A 218 25.37 -1.32 1.56
CA ALA A 218 24.37 -1.48 0.51
C ALA A 218 25.02 -1.93 -0.81
N PHE A 219 26.12 -1.30 -1.21
CA PHE A 219 26.87 -1.70 -2.41
C PHE A 219 27.52 -3.07 -2.26
N HIS A 220 28.15 -3.37 -1.12
CA HIS A 220 28.72 -4.69 -0.86
C HIS A 220 27.64 -5.79 -0.90
N GLY A 221 26.51 -5.58 -0.23
CA GLY A 221 25.40 -6.53 -0.24
C GLY A 221 24.77 -6.75 -1.62
N GLN A 222 24.67 -5.70 -2.44
CA GLN A 222 24.10 -5.81 -3.79
C GLN A 222 25.06 -6.45 -4.80
N CYS A 223 26.30 -5.98 -4.85
CA CYS A 223 27.28 -6.43 -5.83
C CYS A 223 27.80 -7.83 -5.50
N MET A 224 28.25 -8.05 -4.25
CA MET A 224 28.79 -9.36 -3.84
C MET A 224 27.70 -10.41 -3.81
N GLY A 225 26.49 -10.09 -3.32
CA GLY A 225 25.38 -11.05 -3.27
C GLY A 225 24.99 -11.59 -4.65
N CYS A 226 25.00 -10.75 -5.69
CA CYS A 226 24.76 -11.21 -7.07
C CYS A 226 25.91 -12.10 -7.58
N HIS A 227 27.18 -11.73 -7.32
CA HIS A 227 28.33 -12.53 -7.74
C HIS A 227 28.38 -13.90 -7.05
N GLU A 228 28.04 -13.96 -5.76
CA GLU A 228 27.91 -15.21 -5.00
C GLU A 228 26.79 -16.08 -5.56
N GLU A 229 25.61 -15.50 -5.82
CA GLU A 229 24.46 -16.22 -6.37
C GLU A 229 24.74 -16.77 -7.79
N LYS A 230 25.44 -15.98 -8.62
CA LYS A 230 25.77 -16.38 -10.00
C LYS A 230 27.07 -17.19 -10.10
N GLY A 231 27.83 -17.31 -9.01
CA GLY A 231 29.16 -17.91 -9.01
C GLY A 231 30.13 -17.23 -9.97
N ALA A 232 29.93 -15.94 -10.25
CA ALA A 232 30.63 -15.21 -11.30
C ALA A 232 30.95 -13.78 -10.82
N GLY A 233 32.23 -13.41 -10.89
CA GLY A 233 32.74 -12.12 -10.41
C GLY A 233 33.37 -12.20 -9.01
N PRO A 234 34.05 -11.13 -8.56
CA PRO A 234 34.68 -11.08 -7.24
C PRO A 234 33.62 -11.04 -6.13
N SER A 235 33.72 -11.97 -5.19
CA SER A 235 32.93 -12.06 -3.96
C SER A 235 33.82 -12.57 -2.82
N GLY A 236 33.59 -12.12 -1.59
CA GLY A 236 34.41 -12.46 -0.42
C GLY A 236 35.38 -11.37 0.04
N ASP A 237 35.79 -11.47 1.30
CA ASP A 237 36.55 -10.45 2.03
C ASP A 237 38.01 -10.30 1.56
N ASP A 238 38.50 -11.19 0.72
CA ASP A 238 39.86 -11.18 0.14
C ASP A 238 39.93 -10.54 -1.26
N ALA A 239 38.77 -10.20 -1.85
CA ALA A 239 38.67 -9.67 -3.21
C ALA A 239 38.60 -8.14 -3.29
N CYS A 240 38.89 -7.41 -2.20
CA CYS A 240 38.73 -5.95 -2.10
C CYS A 240 39.30 -5.17 -3.29
N TYR A 241 40.51 -5.55 -3.75
CA TYR A 241 41.23 -4.86 -4.83
C TYR A 241 40.72 -5.18 -6.23
N GLN A 242 39.82 -6.14 -6.37
CA GLN A 242 39.16 -6.47 -7.63
C GLN A 242 37.98 -5.54 -7.92
N CYS A 243 37.43 -4.91 -6.87
CA CYS A 243 36.36 -3.91 -6.95
C CYS A 243 36.87 -2.49 -6.72
N HIS A 244 37.88 -2.32 -5.85
CA HIS A 244 38.47 -1.01 -5.52
C HIS A 244 39.91 -0.92 -6.03
N MET A 245 40.13 -0.09 -7.04
CA MET A 245 41.47 0.25 -7.49
C MET A 245 42.22 0.98 -6.38
N LYS A 246 43.50 0.64 -6.20
CA LYS A 246 44.42 1.38 -5.30
C LYS A 246 44.78 2.75 -5.87
#